data_AF-A0A645EJK7-F1
#
_entry.id   AF-A0A645EJK7-F1
#
_cell.length_a   1.000
_cell.length_b   1.000
_cell.length_c   1.000
_cell.angle_alpha   90.00
_cell.angle_beta   90.00
_cell.angle_gamma   90.00
#
_symmetry.space_group_name_H-M   'P 1'
#
loop_
_entity.id
_entity.type
_entity.pdbx_description
1 polymer ?
#
loop_
_entity_poly.entity_id
_entity_poly.type
_entity_poly.pdbx_seq_one_letter_code
_entity_poly.pdbx_strand_id
1 'polypeptide(L)' 'MLSDLRESGSLEQDADVVIFLYRDAYYNPDAENKDILENIVAKNRNGQVGIARLKWKPEYQKVI' A
#
# COMPACT_ATOMS: atom_id res chain seq x y z
N MET A 1 9.92 1.81 3.66
CA MET A 1 8.65 2.40 3.20
C MET A 1 8.89 3.74 2.54
N LEU A 2 8.90 4.89 3.23
CA LEU A 2 9.24 6.14 2.52
C LEU A 2 10.70 6.15 2.03
N SER A 3 11.59 5.46 2.75
CA SER A 3 12.95 5.12 2.30
C SER A 3 13.05 4.55 0.89
N ASP A 4 12.00 3.87 0.43
CA ASP A 4 11.99 3.19 -0.88
C ASP A 4 11.78 4.22 -2.01
N LEU A 5 11.34 5.43 -1.66
CA LEU A 5 11.26 6.60 -2.54
C LEU A 5 12.48 7.53 -2.39
N ARG A 6 13.44 7.22 -1.51
CA ARG A 6 14.60 8.08 -1.26
C ARG A 6 15.45 8.31 -2.51
N GLU A 7 15.55 7.31 -3.37
CA GLU A 7 16.26 7.43 -4.65
C GLU A 7 15.45 8.17 -5.73
N SER A 8 14.16 8.43 -5.47
CA SER A 8 13.28 9.19 -6.37
C SER A 8 13.40 10.72 -6.19
N GLY A 9 14.41 11.19 -5.45
CA GLY A 9 14.69 12.61 -5.29
C GLY A 9 13.63 13.33 -4.44
N SER A 10 13.05 14.42 -4.96
CA SER A 10 12.10 15.26 -4.22
C SER A 10 10.69 14.67 -4.12
N LEU A 11 10.40 13.55 -4.79
CA LEU A 11 9.06 12.98 -4.89
C LEU A 11 8.41 12.74 -3.51
N GLU A 12 9.19 12.20 -2.56
CA GLU A 12 8.73 11.99 -1.19
C GLU A 12 8.35 13.33 -0.52
N GLN A 13 9.14 14.37 -0.74
CA GLN A 13 8.93 15.67 -0.10
C GLN A 13 7.73 16.38 -0.72
N ASP A 14 7.60 16.35 -2.04
CA ASP A 14 6.58 17.09 -2.79
C ASP A 14 5.19 16.47 -2.69
N ALA A 15 5.09 15.14 -2.51
CA ALA A 15 3.80 14.47 -2.40
C ALA A 15 2.98 14.94 -1.18
N ASP A 16 1.70 15.21 -1.38
CA ASP A 16 0.76 15.46 -0.28
C ASP A 16 0.34 14.16 0.41
N VAL A 17 0.16 13.10 -0.38
CA VAL A 17 -0.22 11.76 0.09
C VAL A 17 0.65 10.72 -0.61
N VAL A 18 1.14 9.75 0.15
CA VAL A 18 1.86 8.57 -0.36
C VAL A 18 1.17 7.33 0.16
N ILE A 19 0.76 6.45 -0.77
CA ILE A 19 0.10 5.19 -0.47
C ILE A 19 0.93 4.05 -1.06
N PHE A 20 1.33 3.11 -0.21
CA PHE A 20 1.88 1.84 -0.64
C PHE A 20 0.79 0.78 -0.67
N LEU A 21 0.89 -0.12 -1.64
CA LEU A 21 0.01 -1.26 -1.78
C LEU A 21 0.80 -2.52 -1.48
N TYR A 22 0.32 -3.33 -0.53
CA TYR A 22 0.96 -4.57 -0.15
C TYR A 22 -0.03 -5.74 -0.14
N ARG A 23 0.39 -6.87 -0.69
CA ARG A 23 -0.35 -8.14 -0.65
C ARG A 23 0.61 -9.23 -0.21
N ASP A 24 0.40 -9.76 0.98
CA ASP A 24 1.24 -10.85 1.52
C ASP A 24 1.20 -12.07 0.60
N ALA A 25 0.01 -12.44 0.12
CA ALA A 25 -0.22 -13.58 -0.77
C ALA A 25 0.53 -13.52 -2.12
N TYR A 26 1.01 -12.35 -2.52
CA TYR A 26 1.84 -12.21 -3.72
C TYR A 26 3.27 -12.70 -3.49
N TYR A 27 3.78 -12.57 -2.28
CA TYR A 27 5.15 -12.95 -1.90
C TYR A 27 5.20 -14.26 -1.11
N ASN A 28 4.12 -14.59 -0.40
CA ASN A 28 3.98 -15.77 0.44
C ASN A 28 2.79 -16.63 -0.05
N PRO A 29 3.04 -17.73 -0.79
CA PRO A 29 1.98 -18.63 -1.25
C PRO A 29 1.14 -19.26 -0.13
N ASP A 30 1.68 -19.32 1.09
CA ASP A 30 1.04 -19.90 2.28
C ASP A 30 0.39 -18.83 3.18
N ALA A 31 0.28 -17.59 2.70
CA ALA A 31 -0.38 -16.52 3.44
C ALA A 31 -1.82 -16.93 3.84
N GLU A 32 -2.16 -16.67 5.11
CA GLU A 32 -3.47 -16.98 5.68
C GLU A 32 -4.58 -16.17 5.01
N ASN A 33 -4.30 -14.89 4.69
CA ASN A 33 -5.25 -13.95 4.14
C ASN A 33 -4.95 -13.64 2.67
N LYS A 34 -5.32 -14.58 1.78
CA LYS A 34 -4.99 -14.50 0.35
C LYS A 34 -5.71 -13.40 -0.43
N ASP A 35 -6.82 -12.92 0.10
CA ASP A 35 -7.68 -11.92 -0.53
C ASP A 35 -7.57 -10.54 0.14
N ILE A 36 -6.52 -10.28 0.91
CA ILE A 36 -6.30 -8.98 1.54
C ILE A 36 -5.27 -8.15 0.76
N LEU A 37 -5.64 -6.91 0.49
CA LEU A 37 -4.76 -5.83 0.07
C LEU A 37 -4.64 -4.84 1.23
N GLU A 38 -3.41 -4.62 1.69
CA GLU A 38 -3.12 -3.55 2.63
C GLU A 38 -2.84 -2.26 1.86
N ASN A 39 -3.72 -1.28 2.05
CA ASN A 39 -3.55 0.09 1.59
C ASN A 39 -2.90 0.90 2.72
N ILE A 40 -1.63 1.22 2.53
CA ILE A 40 -0.77 1.77 3.58
C ILE A 40 -0.52 3.24 3.26
N VAL A 41 -1.24 4.11 3.95
CA VAL A 41 -1.07 5.56 3.88
C VAL A 41 0.18 5.92 4.67
N ALA A 42 1.32 6.01 3.98
CA ALA A 42 2.63 6.29 4.58
C ALA A 42 2.89 7.79 4.77
N LYS A 43 2.23 8.65 3.98
CA LYS A 43 2.24 10.10 4.13
C LYS A 43 0.86 10.65 3.85
N ASN A 44 0.42 11.61 4.66
CA ASN A 44 -0.77 12.40 4.42
C ASN A 44 -0.60 13.78 5.08
N ARG A 45 -0.44 14.85 4.30
CA ARG A 45 -0.26 16.21 4.84
C ARG A 45 -1.51 16.76 5.51
N ASN A 46 -2.69 16.25 5.12
CA ASN A 46 -3.99 16.79 5.52
C ASN A 46 -4.78 15.82 6.42
N GLY A 47 -4.15 14.79 6.97
CA GLY A 47 -4.86 13.79 7.74
C GLY A 47 -3.95 12.70 8.33
N GLN A 48 -4.57 11.67 8.88
CA GLN A 48 -3.86 10.57 9.52
C GLN A 48 -3.21 9.62 8.50
N VAL A 49 -2.08 9.07 8.91
CA VAL A 49 -1.45 7.88 8.31
C VAL A 49 -2.07 6.62 8.90
N GLY A 50 -1.92 5.48 8.22
CA GLY A 50 -2.45 4.21 8.72
C GLY A 50 -2.59 3.15 7.63
N ILE A 51 -3.17 2.02 8.03
CA ILE A 51 -3.39 0.87 7.15
C ILE A 51 -4.87 0.59 7.06
N ALA A 52 -5.41 0.67 5.85
CA ALA A 52 -6.74 0.18 5.52
C ALA A 52 -6.61 -1.19 4.86
N ARG A 53 -7.29 -2.21 5.41
CA ARG A 53 -7.35 -3.54 4.81
C ARG A 53 -8.57 -3.62 3.91
N LEU A 54 -8.34 -3.94 2.65
CA LEU A 54 -9.36 -4.03 1.61
C LEU A 54 -9.40 -5.45 1.06
N LYS A 55 -10.56 -5.85 0.54
CA LYS A 55 -10.69 -7.17 -0.09
C LYS A 55 -10.25 -7.07 -1.55
N TRP A 56 -9.40 -7.99 -1.98
CA TRP A 56 -8.84 -8.07 -3.32
C TRP A 56 -9.34 -9.32 -4.04
N LYS A 57 -9.93 -9.13 -5.21
CA LYS A 57 -10.32 -10.22 -6.12
C LYS A 57 -9.32 -10.32 -7.28
N PRO A 58 -8.37 -11.27 -7.25
CA PRO A 58 -7.32 -11.37 -8.26
C PRO A 58 -7.87 -11.68 -9.66
N GLU A 59 -8.92 -12.49 -9.74
CA GLU A 59 -9.59 -12.89 -10.99
C GLU A 59 -10.08 -11.70 -11.83
N TYR A 60 -10.47 -10.61 -11.16
CA TYR A 60 -11.01 -9.42 -11.81
C TYR A 60 -10.13 -8.18 -11.64
N GLN A 61 -8.96 -8.33 -11.01
CA GLN A 61 -8.11 -7.23 -10.56
C GLN A 61 -8.88 -6.11 -9.84
N LYS A 62 -9.80 -6.50 -8.94
CA LYS A 62 -10.75 -5.57 -8.31
C LYS A 62 -10.55 -5.48 -6.80
N VAL A 63 -10.56 -4.26 -6.28
CA VAL A 63 -10.66 -3.95 -4.84
C VAL A 63 -12.13 -3.76 -4.45
N ILE A 64 -12.54 -4.30 -3.31
CA ILE A 64 -13.88 -4.21 -2.73
C ILE A 64 -13.80 -3.63 -1.33
#